data_AF-A0A3S9NJQ2-F1
#
_entry.id   AF-A0A3S9NJQ2-F1
#
_cell.length_a   1.000
_cell.length_b   1.000
_cell.length_c   1.000
_cell.angle_alpha   90.00
_cell.angle_beta   90.00
_cell.angle_gamma   90.00
#
_symmetry.space_group_name_H-M   'P 1'
#
loop_
_entity.id
_entity.type
_entity.pdbx_description
1 polymer ?
#
loop_
_entity_poly.entity_id
_entity_poly.type
_entity_poly.pdbx_seq_one_letter_code
_entity_poly.pdbx_strand_id
1 'polypeptide(L)'
;MNNSVQVISNELDAIVSALSAVSEHRSLNVTFGNFGIAGVDHEELWNRAKELSDRIKSAAPDDIPQELEARLGKFTGRLEYLRTATIPQMFNANGPTAIPAFLLTLDMLERALSPVISVSHHDEAALVQDVRTLRNTVRALASRAEAVSPTIEQLQSMADSILRAYAAADRLPADLQELEESRLKVQEIAALAAEDGTGIRNLFGQSHRSATALDSREKDAERIIQKCETALRASTAVGLAGAFHDRAESLRASITPWVLALVAALSAGAVVGGWQLHQLAESIQASTPPTIVWTRLIVSILSVGGPVWFAWLSTKQIGQRFRLSEDYAYKASISKAYEGYRREAVDLDEDFQKRLFSTALTRLDEQPLRFVESETHGSPWHEFFSSDVVKDAIRIAPELVAQWKQTAVETVAAAKKRRKSPQQPANDEPSQDDRAA
;
A
#
# COMPACT_ATOMS: atom_id res chain seq x y z
N MET A 1 31.90 -32.48 -119.97
CA MET A 1 30.52 -32.37 -119.45
C MET A 1 29.71 -33.55 -119.96
N ASN A 2 28.86 -34.16 -119.12
CA ASN A 2 27.98 -35.27 -119.53
C ASN A 2 27.12 -34.91 -120.77
N ASN A 3 26.93 -35.87 -121.69
CA ASN A 3 26.23 -35.67 -122.97
C ASN A 3 24.79 -35.13 -122.79
N SER A 4 24.03 -35.70 -121.86
CA SER A 4 22.66 -35.28 -121.57
C SER A 4 22.58 -33.84 -121.05
N VAL A 5 23.61 -33.38 -120.32
CA VAL A 5 23.71 -31.99 -119.82
C VAL A 5 24.23 -31.03 -120.89
N GLN A 6 25.14 -31.47 -121.77
CA GLN A 6 25.55 -30.69 -122.94
C GLN A 6 24.35 -30.37 -123.85
N VAL A 7 23.48 -31.35 -124.11
CA VAL A 7 22.25 -31.15 -124.91
C VAL A 7 21.30 -30.14 -124.24
N ILE A 8 21.16 -30.18 -122.91
CA ILE A 8 20.36 -29.21 -122.16
C ILE A 8 20.94 -27.79 -122.25
N SER A 9 22.26 -27.62 -122.11
CA SER A 9 22.90 -26.31 -122.27
C SER A 9 22.73 -25.75 -123.68
N ASN A 10 22.81 -26.60 -124.71
CA ASN A 10 22.59 -26.20 -126.10
C ASN A 10 21.14 -25.72 -126.35
N GLU A 11 20.13 -26.40 -125.80
CA GLU A 11 18.73 -25.94 -125.89
C GLU A 11 18.44 -24.69 -125.05
N LEU A 12 19.11 -24.51 -123.90
CA LEU A 12 19.05 -23.24 -123.16
C LEU A 12 19.66 -22.08 -123.97
N ASP A 13 20.80 -22.27 -124.62
CA ASP A 13 21.39 -21.27 -125.52
C ASP A 13 20.47 -20.97 -126.72
N ALA A 14 19.76 -21.98 -127.23
CA ALA A 14 18.74 -21.79 -128.26
C ALA A 14 17.49 -21.03 -127.75
N ILE A 15 17.11 -21.20 -126.48
CA ILE A 15 16.07 -20.40 -125.81
C ILE A 15 16.51 -18.95 -125.62
N VAL A 16 17.74 -18.72 -125.11
CA VAL A 16 18.36 -17.40 -124.94
C VAL A 16 18.43 -16.67 -126.30
N SER A 17 18.77 -17.39 -127.36
CA SER A 17 18.76 -16.88 -128.74
C SER A 17 17.34 -16.54 -129.21
N ALA A 18 16.36 -17.43 -129.00
CA ALA A 18 14.97 -17.22 -129.41
C ALA A 18 14.31 -16.04 -128.68
N LEU A 19 14.65 -15.81 -127.41
CA LEU A 19 14.22 -14.63 -126.66
C LEU A 19 14.85 -13.36 -127.25
N SER A 20 16.16 -13.34 -127.52
CA SER A 20 16.87 -12.14 -127.99
C SER A 20 16.36 -11.51 -129.31
N ALA A 21 15.46 -12.19 -130.03
CA ALA A 21 14.75 -11.67 -131.20
C ALA A 21 13.47 -10.86 -130.89
N VAL A 22 13.09 -10.75 -129.61
CA VAL A 22 11.90 -10.00 -129.14
C VAL A 22 12.20 -8.51 -128.99
N SER A 23 11.26 -7.67 -129.44
CA SER A 23 11.42 -6.21 -129.53
C SER A 23 10.62 -5.39 -128.51
N GLU A 24 9.91 -6.03 -127.58
CA GLU A 24 9.22 -5.36 -126.47
C GLU A 24 10.11 -5.39 -125.21
N HIS A 25 10.42 -4.21 -124.68
CA HIS A 25 11.35 -4.01 -123.56
C HIS A 25 10.66 -3.60 -122.25
N ARG A 26 9.32 -3.49 -122.24
CA ARG A 26 8.54 -3.12 -121.05
C ARG A 26 7.94 -4.35 -120.39
N SER A 27 7.74 -4.30 -119.07
CA SER A 27 7.15 -5.41 -118.32
C SER A 27 5.77 -5.80 -118.84
N LEU A 28 5.54 -7.11 -118.95
CA LEU A 28 4.46 -7.66 -119.77
C LEU A 28 3.07 -7.40 -119.14
N ASN A 29 2.99 -7.30 -117.81
CA ASN A 29 1.78 -6.90 -117.11
C ASN A 29 1.35 -5.45 -117.40
N VAL A 30 2.31 -4.52 -117.56
CA VAL A 30 2.06 -3.11 -117.90
C VAL A 30 1.71 -2.98 -119.39
N THR A 31 2.44 -3.67 -120.27
CA THR A 31 2.21 -3.64 -121.72
C THR A 31 0.83 -4.16 -122.13
N PHE A 32 0.35 -5.23 -121.48
CA PHE A 32 -0.95 -5.85 -121.79
C PHE A 32 -2.07 -5.49 -120.81
N GLY A 33 -1.80 -4.67 -119.78
CA GLY A 33 -2.80 -4.16 -118.84
C GLY A 33 -3.54 -5.24 -118.03
N ASN A 34 -2.91 -6.40 -117.80
CA ASN A 34 -3.57 -7.60 -117.28
C ASN A 34 -2.91 -8.10 -115.98
N PHE A 35 -3.67 -8.16 -114.89
CA PHE A 35 -3.21 -8.60 -113.57
C PHE A 35 -2.82 -10.10 -113.52
N GLY A 36 -3.30 -10.91 -114.47
CA GLY A 36 -2.95 -12.33 -114.59
C GLY A 36 -1.61 -12.59 -115.27
N ILE A 37 -0.88 -11.54 -115.68
CA ILE A 37 0.44 -11.64 -116.30
C ILE A 37 1.51 -11.35 -115.23
N ALA A 38 2.57 -12.16 -115.20
CA ALA A 38 3.72 -11.91 -114.33
C ALA A 38 4.35 -10.55 -114.64
N GLY A 39 4.77 -9.82 -113.61
CA GLY A 39 5.33 -8.47 -113.72
C GLY A 39 6.74 -8.38 -114.28
N VAL A 40 7.14 -9.34 -115.12
CA VAL A 40 8.48 -9.47 -115.69
C VAL A 40 8.58 -8.84 -117.07
N ASP A 41 9.78 -8.43 -117.47
CA ASP A 41 10.10 -8.04 -118.85
C ASP A 41 10.84 -9.14 -119.63
N HIS A 42 11.16 -8.85 -120.89
CA HIS A 42 11.90 -9.76 -121.77
C HIS A 42 13.35 -10.02 -121.30
N GLU A 43 14.04 -8.99 -120.79
CA GLU A 43 15.44 -9.10 -120.38
C GLU A 43 15.59 -9.95 -119.11
N GLU A 44 14.65 -9.86 -118.16
CA GLU A 44 14.59 -10.75 -117.00
C GLU A 44 14.38 -12.23 -117.40
N LEU A 45 13.48 -12.49 -118.36
CA LEU A 45 13.23 -13.83 -118.90
C LEU A 45 14.46 -14.40 -119.64
N TRP A 46 15.16 -13.55 -120.40
CA TRP A 46 16.41 -13.86 -121.08
C TRP A 46 17.55 -14.16 -120.09
N ASN A 47 17.74 -13.27 -119.11
CA ASN A 47 18.73 -13.43 -118.04
C ASN A 47 18.50 -14.73 -117.27
N ARG A 48 17.24 -15.08 -116.95
CA ARG A 48 16.91 -16.32 -116.23
C ARG A 48 17.26 -17.59 -117.01
N ALA A 49 17.07 -17.60 -118.33
CA ALA A 49 17.49 -18.74 -119.15
C ALA A 49 19.03 -18.80 -119.30
N LYS A 50 19.68 -17.64 -119.44
CA LYS A 50 21.13 -17.52 -119.58
C LYS A 50 21.88 -17.93 -118.32
N GLU A 51 21.44 -17.46 -117.15
CA GLU A 51 22.01 -17.78 -115.84
C GLU A 51 22.10 -19.29 -115.62
N LEU A 52 21.06 -20.03 -116.01
CA LEU A 52 21.04 -21.50 -115.94
C LEU A 52 22.00 -22.15 -116.96
N SER A 53 22.13 -21.62 -118.17
CA SER A 53 23.11 -22.12 -119.14
C SER A 53 24.55 -21.88 -118.67
N ASP A 54 24.85 -20.69 -118.18
CA ASP A 54 26.19 -20.30 -117.71
C ASP A 54 26.57 -21.06 -116.42
N ARG A 55 25.62 -21.33 -115.51
CA ARG A 55 25.80 -22.21 -114.34
C ARG A 55 26.04 -23.67 -114.71
N ILE A 56 25.42 -24.18 -115.79
CA ILE A 56 25.74 -25.51 -116.32
C ILE A 56 27.17 -25.53 -116.88
N LYS A 57 27.51 -24.58 -117.76
CA LYS A 57 28.83 -24.51 -118.42
C LYS A 57 30.01 -24.38 -117.45
N SER A 58 29.79 -23.76 -116.29
CA SER A 58 30.84 -23.50 -115.29
C SER A 58 30.99 -24.58 -114.22
N ALA A 59 29.96 -25.41 -113.97
CA ALA A 59 29.94 -26.31 -112.81
C ALA A 59 29.39 -27.73 -113.08
N ALA A 60 29.03 -28.10 -114.32
CA ALA A 60 28.59 -29.45 -114.62
C ALA A 60 29.77 -30.45 -114.73
N PRO A 61 29.73 -31.59 -114.03
CA PRO A 61 30.76 -32.62 -114.10
C PRO A 61 30.67 -33.44 -115.41
N ASP A 62 31.71 -34.24 -115.64
CA ASP A 62 31.77 -35.16 -116.78
C ASP A 62 30.86 -36.39 -116.62
N ASP A 63 30.80 -36.96 -115.41
CA ASP A 63 29.98 -38.13 -115.06
C ASP A 63 28.82 -37.76 -114.12
N ILE A 64 27.66 -38.40 -114.32
CA ILE A 64 26.41 -38.17 -113.57
C ILE A 64 25.72 -39.53 -113.31
N PRO A 65 25.11 -39.77 -112.13
CA PRO A 65 24.38 -41.01 -111.88
C PRO A 65 23.26 -41.28 -112.89
N GLN A 66 23.14 -42.54 -113.36
CA GLN A 66 22.25 -42.94 -114.46
C GLN A 66 20.76 -42.58 -114.24
N GLU A 67 20.26 -42.64 -113.01
CA GLU A 67 18.90 -42.22 -112.67
C GLU A 67 18.69 -40.70 -112.85
N LEU A 68 19.71 -39.91 -112.52
CA LEU A 68 19.71 -38.46 -112.63
C LEU A 68 19.91 -38.02 -114.08
N GLU A 69 20.73 -38.73 -114.85
CA GLU A 69 20.82 -38.58 -116.30
C GLU A 69 19.46 -38.86 -116.98
N ALA A 70 18.80 -39.98 -116.64
CA ALA A 70 17.46 -40.31 -117.14
C ALA A 70 16.35 -39.34 -116.67
N ARG A 71 16.59 -38.58 -115.59
CA ARG A 71 15.73 -37.48 -115.15
C ARG A 71 15.98 -36.21 -115.96
N LEU A 72 17.24 -35.90 -116.24
CA LEU A 72 17.68 -34.70 -116.98
C LEU A 72 17.34 -34.80 -118.47
N GLY A 73 17.55 -35.95 -119.13
CA GLY A 73 17.20 -36.14 -120.55
C GLY A 73 15.71 -35.90 -120.88
N LYS A 74 14.82 -35.98 -119.88
CA LYS A 74 13.38 -35.62 -120.02
C LYS A 74 13.14 -34.11 -120.13
N PHE A 75 14.14 -33.26 -119.87
CA PHE A 75 14.04 -31.81 -120.03
C PHE A 75 14.38 -31.33 -121.44
N THR A 76 15.18 -32.05 -122.24
CA THR A 76 15.50 -31.66 -123.62
C THR A 76 14.25 -31.35 -124.45
N GLY A 77 13.31 -32.31 -124.55
CA GLY A 77 12.05 -32.10 -125.27
C GLY A 77 11.09 -31.10 -124.60
N ARG A 78 11.29 -30.76 -123.31
CA ARG A 78 10.54 -29.69 -122.63
C ARG A 78 11.08 -28.32 -123.02
N LEU A 79 12.40 -28.17 -123.08
CA LEU A 79 13.06 -26.94 -123.53
C LEU A 79 12.81 -26.68 -125.01
N GLU A 80 12.87 -27.71 -125.85
CA GLU A 80 12.49 -27.61 -127.26
C GLU A 80 11.03 -27.17 -127.42
N TYR A 81 10.10 -27.71 -126.62
CA TYR A 81 8.69 -27.29 -126.61
C TYR A 81 8.51 -25.86 -126.06
N LEU A 82 9.25 -25.45 -125.03
CA LEU A 82 9.27 -24.04 -124.60
C LEU A 82 9.68 -23.14 -125.77
N ARG A 83 10.82 -23.46 -126.42
CA ARG A 83 11.42 -22.68 -127.49
C ARG A 83 10.51 -22.53 -128.71
N THR A 84 9.83 -23.61 -129.10
CA THR A 84 9.04 -23.67 -130.34
C THR A 84 7.57 -23.32 -130.15
N ALA A 85 6.96 -23.65 -129.01
CA ALA A 85 5.52 -23.50 -128.79
C ALA A 85 5.15 -22.51 -127.67
N THR A 86 5.99 -22.32 -126.65
CA THR A 86 5.66 -21.43 -125.50
C THR A 86 6.16 -20.00 -125.72
N ILE A 87 7.42 -19.79 -126.11
CA ILE A 87 7.99 -18.44 -126.31
C ILE A 87 7.18 -17.58 -127.29
N PRO A 88 6.72 -18.08 -128.45
CA PRO A 88 5.85 -17.30 -129.36
C PRO A 88 4.48 -16.90 -128.76
N GLN A 89 4.08 -17.53 -127.65
CA GLN A 89 2.81 -17.26 -126.95
C GLN A 89 2.97 -16.35 -125.72
N MET A 90 4.21 -16.09 -125.27
CA MET A 90 4.48 -15.22 -124.11
C MET A 90 4.19 -13.74 -124.38
N PHE A 91 4.33 -13.31 -125.63
CA PHE A 91 4.22 -11.90 -126.05
C PHE A 91 2.90 -11.60 -126.79
N ASN A 92 1.83 -12.34 -126.47
CA ASN A 92 0.48 -12.11 -126.99
C ASN A 92 -0.60 -12.39 -125.91
N ALA A 93 -1.87 -12.47 -126.28
CA ALA A 93 -2.99 -12.71 -125.37
C ALA A 93 -2.85 -13.98 -124.48
N ASN A 94 -2.00 -14.94 -124.87
CA ASN A 94 -1.70 -16.17 -124.12
C ASN A 94 -0.56 -16.01 -123.09
N GLY A 95 0.03 -14.82 -122.96
CA GLY A 95 1.04 -14.49 -121.95
C GLY A 95 0.72 -14.92 -120.50
N PRO A 96 -0.54 -14.79 -119.99
CA PRO A 96 -0.92 -15.23 -118.64
C PRO A 96 -0.62 -16.71 -118.34
N THR A 97 -0.63 -17.58 -119.35
CA THR A 97 -0.38 -19.02 -119.17
C THR A 97 1.01 -19.42 -119.66
N ALA A 98 1.52 -18.79 -120.72
CA ALA A 98 2.82 -19.09 -121.30
C ALA A 98 4.00 -18.66 -120.40
N ILE A 99 3.93 -17.50 -119.74
CA ILE A 99 5.04 -17.00 -118.91
C ILE A 99 5.23 -17.84 -117.63
N PRO A 100 4.18 -18.22 -116.87
CA PRO A 100 4.34 -19.16 -115.76
C PRO A 100 4.82 -20.54 -116.21
N ALA A 101 4.37 -21.05 -117.37
CA ALA A 101 4.84 -22.33 -117.91
C ALA A 101 6.34 -22.32 -118.23
N PHE A 102 6.86 -21.22 -118.78
CA PHE A 102 8.29 -20.99 -118.99
C PHE A 102 9.07 -20.95 -117.66
N LEU A 103 8.67 -20.07 -116.74
CA LEU A 103 9.38 -19.87 -115.47
C LEU A 103 9.39 -21.14 -114.59
N LEU A 104 8.25 -21.84 -114.48
CA LEU A 104 8.16 -23.09 -113.71
C LEU A 104 8.96 -24.22 -114.35
N THR A 105 9.07 -24.28 -115.68
CA THR A 105 9.88 -25.31 -116.35
C THR A 105 11.38 -25.06 -116.12
N LEU A 106 11.82 -23.80 -116.09
CA LEU A 106 13.20 -23.45 -115.74
C LEU A 106 13.51 -23.65 -114.25
N ASP A 107 12.59 -23.33 -113.33
CA ASP A 107 12.73 -23.62 -111.89
C ASP A 107 12.80 -25.14 -111.63
N MET A 108 11.96 -25.94 -112.30
CA MET A 108 12.02 -27.40 -112.22
C MET A 108 13.30 -27.98 -112.82
N LEU A 109 13.93 -27.30 -113.80
CA LEU A 109 15.24 -27.67 -114.33
C LEU A 109 16.35 -27.33 -113.34
N GLU A 110 16.33 -26.14 -112.71
CA GLU A 110 17.31 -25.78 -111.68
C GLU A 110 17.26 -26.76 -110.51
N ARG A 111 16.07 -27.10 -109.99
CA ARG A 111 15.89 -28.14 -108.96
C ARG A 111 16.38 -29.52 -109.43
N ALA A 112 16.32 -29.81 -110.73
CA ALA A 112 16.84 -31.05 -111.28
C ALA A 112 18.37 -31.08 -111.34
N LEU A 113 19.02 -29.93 -111.55
CA LEU A 113 20.47 -29.73 -111.66
C LEU A 113 21.16 -29.42 -110.31
N SER A 114 20.45 -28.92 -109.31
CA SER A 114 20.99 -28.55 -108.00
C SER A 114 21.83 -29.64 -107.29
N PRO A 115 21.57 -30.96 -107.42
CA PRO A 115 22.45 -32.00 -106.87
C PRO A 115 23.76 -32.23 -107.66
N VAL A 116 23.89 -31.61 -108.83
CA VAL A 116 24.98 -31.80 -109.81
C VAL A 116 25.91 -30.59 -109.85
N ILE A 117 25.33 -29.39 -109.71
CA ILE A 117 26.04 -28.11 -109.62
C ILE A 117 26.56 -27.93 -108.18
N SER A 118 27.82 -28.31 -107.93
CA SER A 118 28.46 -28.14 -106.62
C SER A 118 28.87 -26.69 -106.36
N VAL A 119 28.89 -26.30 -105.08
CA VAL A 119 29.42 -24.99 -104.64
C VAL A 119 30.93 -24.95 -104.90
N SER A 120 31.44 -23.81 -105.37
CA SER A 120 32.82 -23.68 -105.82
C SER A 120 33.82 -23.65 -104.66
N HIS A 121 35.04 -24.16 -104.86
CA HIS A 121 36.10 -24.12 -103.85
C HIS A 121 36.61 -22.69 -103.50
N HIS A 122 36.10 -21.63 -104.13
CA HIS A 122 36.40 -20.25 -103.72
C HIS A 122 35.59 -19.82 -102.48
N ASP A 123 34.37 -20.33 -102.30
CA ASP A 123 33.45 -19.88 -101.25
C ASP A 123 33.85 -20.40 -99.85
N GLU A 124 34.47 -21.59 -99.81
CA GLU A 124 34.89 -22.27 -98.57
C GLU A 124 35.94 -21.45 -97.77
N ALA A 125 36.86 -20.78 -98.47
CA ALA A 125 37.86 -19.91 -97.83
C ALA A 125 37.27 -18.60 -97.27
N ALA A 126 36.25 -18.04 -97.94
CA ALA A 126 35.56 -16.84 -97.49
C ALA A 126 34.74 -17.12 -96.23
N LEU A 127 33.93 -18.19 -96.25
CA LEU A 127 33.11 -18.62 -95.10
C LEU A 127 33.96 -18.90 -93.84
N VAL A 128 35.16 -19.46 -93.99
CA VAL A 128 36.09 -19.67 -92.86
C VAL A 128 36.64 -18.36 -92.30
N GLN A 129 36.82 -17.32 -93.12
CA GLN A 129 37.18 -15.99 -92.62
C GLN A 129 35.99 -15.30 -91.93
N ASP A 130 34.78 -15.36 -92.51
CA ASP A 130 33.60 -14.73 -91.91
C ASP A 130 33.20 -15.38 -90.58
N VAL A 131 33.32 -16.71 -90.46
CA VAL A 131 33.15 -17.40 -89.16
C VAL A 131 34.23 -16.97 -88.15
N ARG A 132 35.46 -16.67 -88.59
CA ARG A 132 36.52 -16.12 -87.73
C ARG A 132 36.25 -14.67 -87.32
N THR A 133 35.79 -13.81 -88.23
CA THR A 133 35.46 -12.42 -87.90
C THR A 133 34.24 -12.35 -86.98
N LEU A 134 33.16 -13.10 -87.24
CA LEU A 134 32.03 -13.22 -86.31
C LEU A 134 32.46 -13.75 -84.94
N ARG A 135 33.28 -14.80 -84.90
CA ARG A 135 33.77 -15.35 -83.62
C ARG A 135 34.56 -14.30 -82.84
N ASN A 136 35.35 -13.46 -83.51
CA ASN A 136 36.12 -12.39 -82.88
C ASN A 136 35.23 -11.21 -82.44
N THR A 137 34.24 -10.79 -83.24
CA THR A 137 33.31 -9.72 -82.84
C THR A 137 32.40 -10.16 -81.70
N VAL A 138 31.89 -11.39 -81.69
CA VAL A 138 31.14 -11.96 -80.56
C VAL A 138 32.01 -11.99 -79.29
N ARG A 139 33.29 -12.36 -79.39
CA ARG A 139 34.21 -12.36 -78.25
C ARG A 139 34.50 -10.94 -77.72
N ALA A 140 34.66 -9.98 -78.62
CA ALA A 140 34.85 -8.57 -78.26
C ALA A 140 33.58 -7.92 -77.69
N LEU A 141 32.40 -8.31 -78.16
CA LEU A 141 31.11 -7.90 -77.58
C LEU A 141 30.90 -8.49 -76.19
N ALA A 142 31.22 -9.77 -76.00
CA ALA A 142 31.20 -10.42 -74.69
C ALA A 142 32.12 -9.71 -73.69
N SER A 143 33.39 -9.47 -74.04
CA SER A 143 34.32 -8.75 -73.15
C SER A 143 33.91 -7.31 -72.88
N ARG A 144 33.20 -6.64 -73.81
CA ARG A 144 32.63 -5.30 -73.59
C ARG A 144 31.41 -5.32 -72.68
N ALA A 145 30.56 -6.35 -72.76
CA ALA A 145 29.45 -6.52 -71.83
C ALA A 145 29.97 -6.81 -70.41
N GLU A 146 30.94 -7.72 -70.29
CA GLU A 146 31.57 -8.11 -69.03
C GLU A 146 32.32 -6.93 -68.36
N ALA A 147 32.98 -6.07 -69.16
CA ALA A 147 33.58 -4.82 -68.68
C ALA A 147 32.58 -3.71 -68.30
N VAL A 148 31.32 -3.77 -68.79
CA VAL A 148 30.26 -2.80 -68.48
C VAL A 148 29.40 -3.24 -67.28
N SER A 149 29.33 -4.54 -66.99
CA SER A 149 28.60 -5.08 -65.84
C SER A 149 28.92 -4.40 -64.49
N PRO A 150 30.19 -4.23 -64.06
CA PRO A 150 30.49 -3.54 -62.80
C PRO A 150 30.09 -2.05 -62.81
N THR A 151 30.08 -1.42 -63.99
CA THR A 151 29.63 -0.03 -64.15
C THR A 151 28.11 0.09 -63.97
N ILE A 152 27.34 -0.92 -64.38
CA ILE A 152 25.88 -0.96 -64.15
C ILE A 152 25.59 -1.10 -62.65
N GLU A 153 26.30 -1.98 -61.94
CA GLU A 153 26.14 -2.14 -60.48
C GLU A 153 26.49 -0.86 -59.71
N GLN A 154 27.57 -0.16 -60.11
CA GLN A 154 27.93 1.14 -59.53
C GLN A 154 26.88 2.22 -59.81
N LEU A 155 26.33 2.29 -61.04
CA LEU A 155 25.27 3.22 -61.39
C LEU A 155 23.95 2.92 -60.65
N GLN A 156 23.61 1.64 -60.47
CA GLN A 156 22.46 1.23 -59.65
C GLN A 156 22.67 1.66 -58.19
N SER A 157 23.82 1.35 -57.58
CA SER A 157 24.15 1.78 -56.21
C SER A 157 24.11 3.30 -56.04
N MET A 158 24.57 4.06 -57.06
CA MET A 158 24.54 5.53 -57.04
C MET A 158 23.12 6.07 -57.18
N ALA A 159 22.28 5.49 -58.05
CA ALA A 159 20.87 5.84 -58.18
C ALA A 159 20.10 5.52 -56.89
N ASP A 160 20.34 4.37 -56.27
CA ASP A 160 19.75 3.97 -55.00
C ASP A 160 20.14 4.94 -53.87
N SER A 161 21.40 5.37 -53.83
CA SER A 161 21.88 6.40 -52.89
C SER A 161 21.21 7.75 -53.11
N ILE A 162 20.98 8.16 -54.37
CA ILE A 162 20.28 9.41 -54.72
C ILE A 162 18.81 9.33 -54.31
N LEU A 163 18.12 8.22 -54.58
CA LEU A 163 16.72 8.01 -54.19
C LEU A 163 16.55 7.98 -52.66
N ARG A 164 17.47 7.34 -51.93
CA ARG A 164 17.49 7.36 -50.45
C ARG A 164 17.75 8.76 -49.90
N ALA A 165 18.70 9.52 -50.48
CA ALA A 165 18.98 10.89 -50.08
C ALA A 165 17.80 11.84 -50.38
N TYR A 166 17.13 11.67 -51.52
CA TYR A 166 15.92 12.40 -51.86
C TYR A 166 14.78 12.09 -50.88
N ALA A 167 14.49 10.80 -50.62
CA ALA A 167 13.45 10.40 -49.69
C ALA A 167 13.72 10.80 -48.22
N ALA A 168 14.99 10.97 -47.84
CA ALA A 168 15.37 11.55 -46.55
C ALA A 168 15.17 13.08 -46.54
N ALA A 169 15.56 13.78 -47.61
CA ALA A 169 15.39 15.23 -47.72
C ALA A 169 13.91 15.66 -47.80
N ASP A 170 13.05 14.84 -48.41
CA ASP A 170 11.60 15.03 -48.51
C ASP A 170 10.90 14.87 -47.15
N ARG A 171 11.43 13.99 -46.27
CA ARG A 171 10.94 13.77 -44.90
C ARG A 171 11.51 14.74 -43.86
N LEU A 172 12.72 15.24 -44.08
CA LEU A 172 13.44 16.10 -43.15
C LEU A 172 12.60 17.27 -42.56
N PRO A 173 11.70 17.96 -43.32
CA PRO A 173 10.84 18.99 -42.74
C PRO A 173 9.85 18.45 -41.70
N ALA A 174 9.28 17.26 -41.92
CA ALA A 174 8.37 16.60 -40.98
C ALA A 174 9.14 16.07 -39.75
N ASP A 175 10.29 15.42 -39.98
CA ASP A 175 11.16 14.92 -38.91
C ASP A 175 11.64 16.07 -37.99
N LEU A 176 11.94 17.24 -38.56
CA LEU A 176 12.30 18.46 -37.81
C LEU A 176 11.12 19.04 -37.03
N GLN A 177 9.91 19.05 -37.59
CA GLN A 177 8.71 19.50 -36.87
C GLN A 177 8.38 18.56 -35.70
N GLU A 178 8.41 17.24 -35.91
CA GLU A 178 8.19 16.26 -34.84
C GLU A 178 9.25 16.39 -33.73
N LEU A 179 10.50 16.67 -34.09
CA LEU A 179 11.58 16.93 -33.13
C LEU A 179 11.37 18.24 -32.34
N GLU A 180 10.89 19.31 -32.98
CA GLU A 180 10.57 20.57 -32.31
C GLU A 180 9.37 20.41 -31.36
N GLU A 181 8.29 19.78 -31.80
CA GLU A 181 7.15 19.44 -30.93
C GLU A 181 7.55 18.54 -29.75
N SER A 182 8.39 17.54 -30.00
CA SER A 182 8.89 16.63 -28.95
C SER A 182 9.77 17.38 -27.95
N ARG A 183 10.61 18.31 -28.41
CA ARG A 183 11.41 19.18 -27.56
C ARG A 183 10.54 20.10 -26.70
N LEU A 184 9.46 20.66 -27.24
CA LEU A 184 8.51 21.48 -26.47
C LEU A 184 7.82 20.65 -25.38
N LYS A 185 7.32 19.45 -25.72
CA LYS A 185 6.72 18.51 -24.76
C LYS A 185 7.70 18.12 -23.64
N VAL A 186 8.99 17.91 -23.96
CA VAL A 186 10.04 17.65 -22.97
C VAL A 186 10.32 18.87 -22.07
N GLN A 187 10.29 20.09 -22.60
CA GLN A 187 10.45 21.31 -21.80
C GLN A 187 9.27 21.55 -20.85
N GLU A 188 8.04 21.29 -21.30
CA GLU A 188 6.83 21.35 -20.46
C GLU A 188 6.88 20.34 -19.31
N ILE A 189 7.18 19.08 -19.60
CA ILE A 189 7.33 18.01 -18.59
C ILE A 189 8.47 18.34 -17.61
N ALA A 190 9.58 18.90 -18.08
CA ALA A 190 10.69 19.33 -17.22
C ALA A 190 10.33 20.50 -16.30
N ALA A 191 9.48 21.43 -16.76
CA ALA A 191 8.98 22.54 -15.94
C ALA A 191 8.02 22.03 -14.85
N LEU A 192 7.06 21.18 -15.21
CA LEU A 192 6.13 20.55 -14.26
C LEU A 192 6.88 19.72 -13.20
N ALA A 193 7.83 18.88 -13.61
CA ALA A 193 8.65 18.08 -12.70
C ALA A 193 9.54 18.94 -11.78
N ALA A 194 9.97 20.13 -12.21
CA ALA A 194 10.67 21.08 -11.37
C ALA A 194 9.73 21.72 -10.33
N GLU A 195 8.51 22.10 -10.72
CA GLU A 195 7.48 22.64 -9.83
C GLU A 195 7.06 21.61 -8.78
N ASP A 196 6.66 20.40 -9.19
CA ASP A 196 6.39 19.25 -8.31
C ASP A 196 7.56 18.97 -7.36
N GLY A 197 8.79 19.02 -7.89
CA GLY A 197 10.00 18.88 -7.09
C GLY A 197 10.14 19.95 -6.00
N THR A 198 9.65 21.18 -6.20
CA THR A 198 9.56 22.19 -5.13
C THR A 198 8.39 21.93 -4.18
N GLY A 199 7.23 21.52 -4.69
CA GLY A 199 6.06 21.15 -3.89
C GLY A 199 6.36 20.02 -2.90
N ILE A 200 6.98 18.94 -3.38
CA ILE A 200 7.40 17.79 -2.57
C ILE A 200 8.42 18.20 -1.49
N ARG A 201 9.40 19.06 -1.81
CA ARG A 201 10.36 19.57 -0.82
C ARG A 201 9.70 20.44 0.25
N ASN A 202 8.73 21.27 -0.13
CA ASN A 202 7.93 22.07 0.81
C ASN A 202 7.05 21.19 1.71
N LEU A 203 6.36 20.19 1.14
CA LEU A 203 5.56 19.22 1.89
C LEU A 203 6.42 18.37 2.84
N PHE A 204 7.60 17.93 2.41
CA PHE A 204 8.55 17.21 3.26
C PHE A 204 9.03 18.09 4.43
N GLY A 205 9.38 19.35 4.16
CA GLY A 205 9.75 20.32 5.19
C GLY A 205 8.63 20.62 6.19
N GLN A 206 7.38 20.71 5.73
CA GLN A 206 6.21 20.86 6.61
C GLN A 206 5.94 19.59 7.44
N SER A 207 6.01 18.41 6.80
CA SER A 207 5.83 17.11 7.46
C SER A 207 6.87 16.89 8.57
N HIS A 208 8.15 17.16 8.27
CA HIS A 208 9.23 17.05 9.25
C HIS A 208 9.06 18.01 10.43
N ARG A 209 8.69 19.28 10.17
CA ARG A 209 8.35 20.24 11.23
C ARG A 209 7.18 19.74 12.10
N SER A 210 6.11 19.27 11.47
CA SER A 210 4.95 18.70 12.19
C SER A 210 5.32 17.48 13.03
N ALA A 211 6.18 16.59 12.53
CA ALA A 211 6.67 15.44 13.28
C ALA A 211 7.50 15.86 14.51
N THR A 212 8.44 16.80 14.35
CA THR A 212 9.22 17.34 15.50
C THR A 212 8.34 18.09 16.51
N ALA A 213 7.28 18.76 16.04
CA ALA A 213 6.30 19.40 16.92
C ALA A 213 5.40 18.38 17.65
N LEU A 214 5.13 17.22 17.05
CA LEU A 214 4.41 16.12 17.68
C LEU A 214 5.25 15.49 18.80
N ASP A 215 6.49 15.13 18.52
CA ASP A 215 7.46 14.58 19.47
C ASP A 215 7.67 15.50 20.69
N SER A 216 7.79 16.81 20.47
CA SER A 216 7.85 17.80 21.56
C SER A 216 6.56 17.80 22.39
N ARG A 217 5.39 17.80 21.73
CA ARG A 217 4.09 17.82 22.42
C ARG A 217 3.80 16.54 23.18
N GLU A 218 4.26 15.40 22.70
CA GLU A 218 4.18 14.11 23.40
C GLU A 218 5.00 14.15 24.69
N LYS A 219 6.26 14.60 24.61
CA LYS A 219 7.14 14.78 25.77
C LYS A 219 6.62 15.82 26.76
N ASP A 220 5.95 16.86 26.27
CA ASP A 220 5.31 17.87 27.12
C ASP A 220 4.03 17.34 27.78
N ALA A 221 3.21 16.56 27.06
CA ALA A 221 2.01 15.92 27.59
C ALA A 221 2.35 14.88 28.67
N GLU A 222 3.33 14.00 28.42
CA GLU A 222 3.80 13.01 29.40
C GLU A 222 4.32 13.70 30.68
N ARG A 223 5.12 14.77 30.53
CA ARG A 223 5.61 15.57 31.66
C ARG A 223 4.48 16.29 32.41
N ILE A 224 3.37 16.62 31.75
CA ILE A 224 2.17 17.16 32.38
C ILE A 224 1.40 16.05 33.12
N ILE A 225 1.25 14.87 32.53
CA ILE A 225 0.60 13.70 33.16
C ILE A 225 1.33 13.32 34.45
N GLN A 226 2.65 13.15 34.42
CA GLN A 226 3.48 12.84 35.60
C GLN A 226 3.36 13.91 36.70
N LYS A 227 3.34 15.19 36.32
CA LYS A 227 3.11 16.31 37.26
C LYS A 227 1.70 16.29 37.84
N CYS A 228 0.67 16.03 37.03
CA CYS A 228 -0.72 15.93 37.48
C CYS A 228 -0.91 14.75 38.43
N GLU A 229 -0.32 13.59 38.16
CA GLU A 229 -0.38 12.45 39.07
C GLU A 229 0.35 12.75 40.39
N THR A 230 1.56 13.32 40.33
CA THR A 230 2.31 13.69 41.54
C THR A 230 1.57 14.75 42.36
N ALA A 231 0.98 15.75 41.71
CA ALA A 231 0.18 16.78 42.35
C ALA A 231 -1.13 16.22 42.94
N LEU A 232 -1.80 15.28 42.27
CA LEU A 232 -2.99 14.60 42.81
C LEU A 232 -2.63 13.76 44.03
N ARG A 233 -1.60 12.92 43.93
CA ARG A 233 -1.08 12.11 45.05
C ARG A 233 -0.58 12.98 46.21
N ALA A 234 -0.08 14.19 45.96
CA ALA A 234 0.26 15.17 47.01
C ALA A 234 -1.00 15.79 47.64
N SER A 235 -1.93 16.25 46.81
CA SER A 235 -3.21 16.84 47.23
C SER A 235 -4.02 15.89 48.12
N THR A 236 -4.06 14.58 47.79
CA THR A 236 -4.72 13.58 48.64
C THR A 236 -4.06 13.46 50.03
N ALA A 237 -2.72 13.42 50.10
CA ALA A 237 -2.00 13.32 51.37
C ALA A 237 -2.18 14.59 52.23
N VAL A 238 -2.06 15.77 51.62
CA VAL A 238 -2.26 17.06 52.29
C VAL A 238 -3.72 17.26 52.71
N GLY A 239 -4.68 16.85 51.88
CA GLY A 239 -6.12 16.92 52.17
C GLY A 239 -6.56 16.00 53.30
N LEU A 240 -6.06 14.76 53.33
CA LEU A 240 -6.26 13.85 54.47
C LEU A 240 -5.64 14.43 55.75
N ALA A 241 -4.42 14.97 55.65
CA ALA A 241 -3.77 15.63 56.79
C ALA A 241 -4.54 16.85 57.31
N GLY A 242 -5.17 17.62 56.41
CA GLY A 242 -6.08 18.72 56.75
C GLY A 242 -7.32 18.20 57.48
N ALA A 243 -8.03 17.24 56.90
CA ALA A 243 -9.22 16.66 57.51
C ALA A 243 -8.97 16.04 58.91
N PHE A 244 -7.81 15.41 59.13
CA PHE A 244 -7.41 14.95 60.48
C PHE A 244 -7.06 16.12 61.41
N HIS A 245 -6.43 17.18 60.92
CA HIS A 245 -6.09 18.37 61.71
C HIS A 245 -7.35 19.12 62.16
N ASP A 246 -8.30 19.36 61.26
CA ASP A 246 -9.58 20.01 61.54
C ASP A 246 -10.41 19.22 62.57
N ARG A 247 -10.32 17.87 62.53
CA ARG A 247 -10.93 16.99 63.53
C ARG A 247 -10.20 17.04 64.87
N ALA A 248 -8.87 17.05 64.89
CA ALA A 248 -8.10 17.24 66.11
C ALA A 248 -8.42 18.59 66.79
N GLU A 249 -8.44 19.68 66.01
CA GLU A 249 -8.71 21.02 66.52
C GLU A 249 -10.17 21.18 66.99
N SER A 250 -11.15 20.73 66.23
CA SER A 250 -12.56 20.81 66.65
C SER A 250 -12.85 19.97 67.91
N LEU A 251 -12.22 18.80 68.08
CA LEU A 251 -12.28 18.03 69.32
C LEU A 251 -11.59 18.77 70.48
N ARG A 252 -10.42 19.36 70.25
CA ARG A 252 -9.67 20.13 71.24
C ARG A 252 -10.42 21.39 71.68
N ALA A 253 -11.05 22.12 70.77
CA ALA A 253 -11.93 23.24 71.08
C ALA A 253 -13.16 22.79 71.89
N SER A 254 -13.67 21.59 71.63
CA SER A 254 -14.78 20.99 72.40
C SER A 254 -14.43 20.60 73.84
N ILE A 255 -13.16 20.64 74.24
CA ILE A 255 -12.74 20.42 75.64
C ILE A 255 -13.04 21.64 76.52
N THR A 256 -12.83 22.85 76.00
CA THR A 256 -13.01 24.12 76.74
C THR A 256 -14.36 24.23 77.49
N PRO A 257 -15.53 23.92 76.89
CA PRO A 257 -16.80 23.96 77.64
C PRO A 257 -16.87 22.91 78.76
N TRP A 258 -16.20 21.75 78.64
CA TRP A 258 -16.14 20.76 79.72
C TRP A 258 -15.16 21.15 80.84
N VAL A 259 -14.09 21.89 80.53
CA VAL A 259 -13.23 22.52 81.56
C VAL A 259 -14.04 23.55 82.36
N LEU A 260 -14.81 24.41 81.67
CA LEU A 260 -15.64 25.41 82.32
C LEU A 260 -16.78 24.76 83.13
N ALA A 261 -17.41 23.71 82.60
CA ALA A 261 -18.41 22.92 83.31
C ALA A 261 -17.84 22.23 84.57
N LEU A 262 -16.62 21.68 84.49
CA LEU A 262 -15.92 21.10 85.64
C LEU A 262 -15.61 22.15 86.72
N VAL A 263 -15.10 23.32 86.34
CA VAL A 263 -14.83 24.42 87.28
C VAL A 263 -16.11 24.92 87.94
N ALA A 264 -17.20 25.05 87.18
CA ALA A 264 -18.52 25.42 87.70
C ALA A 264 -19.11 24.34 88.63
N ALA A 265 -18.90 23.05 88.32
CA ALA A 265 -19.32 21.94 89.17
C ALA A 265 -18.58 21.93 90.51
N LEU A 266 -17.26 22.15 90.48
CA LEU A 266 -16.43 22.19 91.68
C LEU A 266 -16.73 23.42 92.55
N SER A 267 -16.95 24.60 91.96
CA SER A 267 -17.32 25.79 92.73
C SER A 267 -18.74 25.69 93.31
N ALA A 268 -19.71 25.18 92.56
CA ALA A 268 -21.05 24.90 93.08
C ALA A 268 -21.02 23.86 94.20
N GLY A 269 -20.24 22.78 94.04
CA GLY A 269 -20.03 21.76 95.08
C GLY A 269 -19.39 22.33 96.35
N ALA A 270 -18.40 23.23 96.21
CA ALA A 270 -17.76 23.90 97.34
C ALA A 270 -18.73 24.85 98.08
N VAL A 271 -19.55 25.63 97.36
CA VAL A 271 -20.53 26.56 97.96
C VAL A 271 -21.66 25.79 98.66
N VAL A 272 -22.27 24.81 97.98
CA VAL A 272 -23.35 23.99 98.56
C VAL A 272 -22.83 23.15 99.73
N GLY A 273 -21.67 22.51 99.58
CA GLY A 273 -21.03 21.74 100.65
C GLY A 273 -20.66 22.63 101.84
N GLY A 274 -20.06 23.81 101.61
CA GLY A 274 -19.71 24.75 102.67
C GLY A 274 -20.91 25.27 103.46
N TRP A 275 -21.97 25.70 102.77
CA TRP A 275 -23.20 26.16 103.42
C TRP A 275 -23.87 25.06 104.24
N GLN A 276 -23.95 23.84 103.69
CA GLN A 276 -24.58 22.71 104.34
C GLN A 276 -23.75 22.17 105.52
N LEU A 277 -22.41 22.17 105.42
CA LEU A 277 -21.51 21.86 106.55
C LEU A 277 -21.64 22.89 107.68
N HIS A 278 -21.81 24.17 107.36
CA HIS A 278 -22.08 25.22 108.35
C HIS A 278 -23.41 24.97 109.07
N GLN A 279 -24.49 24.74 108.31
CA GLN A 279 -25.82 24.38 108.85
C GLN A 279 -25.85 23.05 109.62
N LEU A 280 -24.93 22.12 109.35
CA LEU A 280 -24.74 20.92 110.15
C LEU A 280 -24.03 21.25 111.47
N ALA A 281 -22.92 22.01 111.43
CA ALA A 281 -22.17 22.42 112.61
C ALA A 281 -23.03 23.21 113.61
N GLU A 282 -23.81 24.18 113.13
CA GLU A 282 -24.79 24.92 113.96
C GLU A 282 -25.80 23.96 114.62
N SER A 283 -26.37 23.02 113.84
CA SER A 283 -27.38 22.09 114.37
C SER A 283 -26.83 21.14 115.45
N ILE A 284 -25.54 20.80 115.38
CA ILE A 284 -24.84 19.99 116.39
C ILE A 284 -24.58 20.81 117.66
N GLN A 285 -24.18 22.08 117.53
CA GLN A 285 -23.96 22.97 118.68
C GLN A 285 -25.28 23.34 119.39
N ALA A 286 -26.37 23.50 118.65
CA ALA A 286 -27.67 23.91 119.16
C ALA A 286 -28.46 22.82 119.93
N SER A 287 -27.85 21.67 120.25
CA SER A 287 -28.50 20.54 120.96
C SER A 287 -29.78 20.03 120.28
N THR A 288 -29.80 20.04 118.94
CA THR A 288 -30.96 19.66 118.12
C THR A 288 -31.28 18.15 118.26
N PRO A 289 -32.58 17.74 118.27
CA PRO A 289 -32.96 16.33 118.25
C PRO A 289 -32.23 15.49 117.18
N PRO A 290 -31.70 14.29 117.51
CA PRO A 290 -30.84 13.51 116.61
C PRO A 290 -31.46 13.19 115.24
N THR A 291 -32.79 13.07 115.17
CA THR A 291 -33.52 12.84 113.92
C THR A 291 -33.33 13.96 112.90
N ILE A 292 -33.23 15.22 113.34
CA ILE A 292 -33.04 16.39 112.48
C ILE A 292 -31.58 16.50 112.02
N VAL A 293 -30.62 16.10 112.87
CA VAL A 293 -29.21 16.00 112.49
C VAL A 293 -29.02 14.93 111.40
N TRP A 294 -29.65 13.76 111.56
CA TRP A 294 -29.62 12.70 110.54
C TRP A 294 -30.29 13.10 109.22
N THR A 295 -31.42 13.80 109.22
CA THR A 295 -32.03 14.26 107.96
C THR A 295 -31.20 15.36 107.29
N ARG A 296 -30.63 16.31 108.04
CA ARG A 296 -29.68 17.31 107.50
C ARG A 296 -28.43 16.65 106.89
N LEU A 297 -27.93 15.57 107.48
CA LEU A 297 -26.78 14.82 106.98
C LEU A 297 -27.10 14.08 105.67
N ILE A 298 -28.24 13.39 105.60
CA ILE A 298 -28.70 12.70 104.37
C ILE A 298 -28.93 13.71 103.24
N VAL A 299 -29.58 14.85 103.52
CA VAL A 299 -29.74 15.95 102.56
C VAL A 299 -28.36 16.46 102.10
N SER A 300 -27.40 16.61 103.01
CA SER A 300 -26.04 17.05 102.65
C SER A 300 -25.33 16.14 101.66
N ILE A 301 -25.38 14.82 101.91
CA ILE A 301 -24.74 13.83 101.03
C ILE A 301 -25.41 13.84 99.65
N LEU A 302 -26.75 13.97 99.61
CA LEU A 302 -27.51 14.01 98.36
C LEU A 302 -27.28 15.30 97.56
N SER A 303 -27.26 16.47 98.23
CA SER A 303 -27.05 17.78 97.59
C SER A 303 -25.64 17.96 97.02
N VAL A 304 -24.60 17.41 97.67
CA VAL A 304 -23.22 17.43 97.14
C VAL A 304 -23.02 16.38 96.04
N GLY A 305 -23.81 15.29 96.05
CA GLY A 305 -23.73 14.22 95.05
C GLY A 305 -23.94 14.68 93.60
N GLY A 306 -24.83 15.64 93.36
CA GLY A 306 -25.09 16.19 92.02
C GLY A 306 -23.86 16.88 91.39
N PRO A 307 -23.30 17.93 92.03
CA PRO A 307 -22.05 18.57 91.60
C PRO A 307 -20.88 17.60 91.45
N VAL A 308 -20.71 16.65 92.38
CA VAL A 308 -19.63 15.65 92.32
C VAL A 308 -19.80 14.69 91.13
N TRP A 309 -21.02 14.21 90.86
CA TRP A 309 -21.32 13.37 89.70
C TRP A 309 -21.04 14.11 88.38
N PHE A 310 -21.45 15.39 88.28
CA PHE A 310 -21.23 16.19 87.08
C PHE A 310 -19.76 16.59 86.87
N ALA A 311 -19.02 16.85 87.95
CA ALA A 311 -17.57 17.03 87.90
C ALA A 311 -16.85 15.76 87.40
N TRP A 312 -17.19 14.59 87.94
CA TRP A 312 -16.64 13.31 87.51
C TRP A 312 -16.96 12.99 86.04
N LEU A 313 -18.20 13.22 85.59
CA LEU A 313 -18.61 13.08 84.19
C LEU A 313 -17.78 14.00 83.27
N SER A 314 -17.60 15.25 83.68
CA SER A 314 -16.77 16.22 82.96
C SER A 314 -15.31 15.76 82.86
N THR A 315 -14.76 15.18 83.93
CA THR A 315 -13.41 14.60 83.98
C THR A 315 -13.23 13.39 83.06
N LYS A 316 -14.22 12.51 82.92
CA LYS A 316 -14.19 11.43 81.91
C LYS A 316 -14.34 11.98 80.48
N GLN A 317 -15.22 12.97 80.25
CA GLN A 317 -15.39 13.61 78.94
C GLN A 317 -14.14 14.33 78.43
N ILE A 318 -13.43 15.08 79.29
CA ILE A 318 -12.16 15.72 78.90
C ILE A 318 -11.08 14.68 78.58
N GLY A 319 -10.95 13.61 79.38
CA GLY A 319 -9.98 12.54 79.12
C GLY A 319 -10.20 11.85 77.77
N GLN A 320 -11.45 11.49 77.45
CA GLN A 320 -11.82 10.89 76.17
C GLN A 320 -11.54 11.84 74.98
N ARG A 321 -11.97 13.10 75.08
CA ARG A 321 -11.80 14.10 74.00
C ARG A 321 -10.33 14.45 73.78
N PHE A 322 -9.54 14.56 74.85
CA PHE A 322 -8.10 14.83 74.76
C PHE A 322 -7.37 13.70 74.03
N ARG A 323 -7.53 12.44 74.49
CA ARG A 323 -6.88 11.28 73.84
C ARG A 323 -7.27 11.13 72.37
N LEU A 324 -8.53 11.36 72.04
CA LEU A 324 -9.01 11.29 70.66
C LEU A 324 -8.51 12.48 69.80
N SER A 325 -8.38 13.69 70.36
CA SER A 325 -7.77 14.82 69.66
C SER A 325 -6.27 14.60 69.37
N GLU A 326 -5.56 13.92 70.28
CA GLU A 326 -4.14 13.60 70.12
C GLU A 326 -3.91 12.50 69.07
N ASP A 327 -4.76 11.47 69.00
CA ASP A 327 -4.72 10.45 67.93
C ASP A 327 -4.92 11.06 66.54
N TYR A 328 -5.90 11.97 66.39
CA TYR A 328 -6.09 12.70 65.13
C TYR A 328 -4.95 13.68 64.84
N ALA A 329 -4.35 14.33 65.84
CA ALA A 329 -3.18 15.19 65.65
C ALA A 329 -1.95 14.37 65.20
N TYR A 330 -1.77 13.16 65.75
CA TYR A 330 -0.72 12.22 65.36
C TYR A 330 -0.93 11.70 63.92
N LYS A 331 -2.16 11.37 63.53
CA LYS A 331 -2.48 10.98 62.14
C LYS A 331 -2.30 12.14 61.16
N ALA A 332 -2.64 13.36 61.55
CA ALA A 332 -2.36 14.57 60.77
C ALA A 332 -0.84 14.81 60.60
N SER A 333 -0.05 14.62 61.66
CA SER A 333 1.41 14.84 61.59
C SER A 333 2.12 13.76 60.77
N ILE A 334 1.73 12.47 60.90
CA ILE A 334 2.21 11.39 60.03
C ILE A 334 1.84 11.67 58.57
N SER A 335 0.62 12.12 58.28
CA SER A 335 0.17 12.39 56.91
C SER A 335 0.98 13.53 56.26
N LYS A 336 1.34 14.58 57.01
CA LYS A 336 2.24 15.65 56.55
C LYS A 336 3.68 15.15 56.39
N ALA A 337 4.19 14.39 57.36
CA ALA A 337 5.54 13.83 57.31
C ALA A 337 5.70 12.84 56.15
N TYR A 338 4.68 12.04 55.84
CA TYR A 338 4.67 11.14 54.68
C TYR A 338 4.79 11.90 53.37
N GLU A 339 4.15 13.06 53.20
CA GLU A 339 4.31 13.88 51.99
C GLU A 339 5.77 14.32 51.80
N GLY A 340 6.37 14.87 52.86
CA GLY A 340 7.77 15.31 52.85
C GLY A 340 8.76 14.16 52.64
N TYR A 341 8.63 13.06 53.39
CA TYR A 341 9.51 11.89 53.23
C TYR A 341 9.31 11.20 51.88
N ARG A 342 8.09 11.16 51.33
CA ARG A 342 7.85 10.62 49.99
C ARG A 342 8.53 11.47 48.93
N ARG A 343 8.55 12.80 49.08
CA ARG A 343 9.23 13.70 48.15
C ARG A 343 10.73 13.42 48.09
N GLU A 344 11.38 13.17 49.22
CA GLU A 344 12.78 12.74 49.28
C GLU A 344 12.96 11.30 48.78
N ALA A 345 12.02 10.40 49.07
CA ALA A 345 12.07 8.98 48.68
C ALA A 345 11.99 8.73 47.17
N VAL A 346 11.51 9.69 46.37
CA VAL A 346 11.54 9.60 44.90
C VAL A 346 12.97 9.50 44.38
N ASP A 347 13.92 10.21 45.01
CA ASP A 347 15.31 10.32 44.56
C ASP A 347 16.25 9.28 45.23
N LEU A 348 15.71 8.36 46.04
CA LEU A 348 16.47 7.39 46.84
C LEU A 348 16.38 5.94 46.32
N ASP A 349 15.26 5.26 46.57
CA ASP A 349 15.09 3.81 46.29
C ASP A 349 13.61 3.39 46.29
N GLU A 350 13.25 2.46 45.41
CA GLU A 350 11.89 1.92 45.26
C GLU A 350 11.48 1.05 46.46
N ASP A 351 12.41 0.29 47.03
CA ASP A 351 12.14 -0.53 48.23
C ASP A 351 11.97 0.34 49.49
N PHE A 352 12.67 1.48 49.57
CA PHE A 352 12.40 2.51 50.57
C PHE A 352 11.00 3.11 50.41
N GLN A 353 10.56 3.45 49.18
CA GLN A 353 9.19 3.94 48.92
C GLN A 353 8.12 2.93 49.36
N LYS A 354 8.27 1.64 49.03
CA LYS A 354 7.34 0.57 49.44
C LYS A 354 7.23 0.46 50.97
N ARG A 355 8.37 0.48 51.66
CA ARG A 355 8.44 0.44 53.14
C ARG A 355 7.80 1.68 53.77
N LEU A 356 8.05 2.86 53.22
CA LEU A 356 7.48 4.13 53.67
C LEU A 356 5.94 4.12 53.53
N PHE A 357 5.42 3.71 52.37
CA PHE A 357 3.98 3.62 52.13
C PHE A 357 3.31 2.58 53.03
N SER A 358 3.87 1.36 53.13
CA SER A 358 3.35 0.31 54.02
C SER A 358 3.33 0.76 55.49
N THR A 359 4.37 1.45 55.95
CA THR A 359 4.45 1.99 57.32
C THR A 359 3.39 3.09 57.54
N ALA A 360 3.25 4.02 56.60
CA ALA A 360 2.27 5.10 56.70
C ALA A 360 0.82 4.58 56.70
N LEU A 361 0.50 3.63 55.81
CA LEU A 361 -0.80 2.96 55.74
C LEU A 361 -1.12 2.23 57.06
N THR A 362 -0.17 1.43 57.58
CA THR A 362 -0.33 0.73 58.86
C THR A 362 -0.65 1.68 60.02
N ARG A 363 -0.04 2.88 60.07
CA ARG A 363 -0.34 3.89 61.11
C ARG A 363 -1.67 4.62 60.89
N LEU A 364 -2.16 4.73 59.66
CA LEU A 364 -3.46 5.32 59.35
C LEU A 364 -4.60 4.37 59.73
N ASP A 365 -4.43 3.07 59.49
CA ASP A 365 -5.40 2.01 59.78
C ASP A 365 -5.51 1.65 61.29
N GLU A 366 -4.61 2.16 62.14
CA GLU A 366 -4.70 1.98 63.60
C GLU A 366 -5.99 2.58 64.18
N GLN A 367 -6.80 1.77 64.85
CA GLN A 367 -8.11 2.20 65.34
C GLN A 367 -8.03 3.35 66.38
N PRO A 368 -8.76 4.48 66.20
CA PRO A 368 -8.67 5.66 67.08
C PRO A 368 -9.01 5.41 68.56
N LEU A 369 -9.63 4.28 68.88
CA LEU A 369 -10.13 3.97 70.22
C LEU A 369 -9.12 3.21 71.10
N ARG A 370 -7.91 2.89 70.62
CA ARG A 370 -6.91 2.09 71.38
C ARG A 370 -6.59 2.64 72.78
N PHE A 371 -6.68 3.96 72.96
CA PHE A 371 -6.39 4.61 74.24
C PHE A 371 -7.65 5.05 75.03
N VAL A 372 -8.85 4.70 74.57
CA VAL A 372 -10.09 4.93 75.33
C VAL A 372 -10.26 3.76 76.32
N GLU A 373 -10.46 4.08 77.60
CA GLU A 373 -10.73 3.08 78.64
C GLU A 373 -11.97 2.25 78.28
N SER A 374 -11.80 0.92 78.22
CA SER A 374 -12.87 -0.03 77.89
C SER A 374 -13.95 -0.10 78.96
N GLU A 375 -13.59 0.13 80.23
CA GLU A 375 -14.51 0.06 81.36
C GLU A 375 -15.27 1.38 81.56
N THR A 376 -16.35 1.55 80.78
CA THR A 376 -17.29 2.67 80.94
C THR A 376 -18.11 2.49 82.21
N HIS A 377 -17.55 2.94 83.33
CA HIS A 377 -18.23 2.96 84.62
C HIS A 377 -19.44 3.91 84.58
N GLY A 378 -20.56 3.52 85.18
CA GLY A 378 -21.82 4.30 85.12
C GLY A 378 -21.95 5.45 86.13
N SER A 379 -21.11 5.51 87.17
CA SER A 379 -21.15 6.57 88.18
C SER A 379 -19.84 6.64 88.99
N PRO A 380 -19.59 7.75 89.74
CA PRO A 380 -18.41 7.89 90.60
C PRO A 380 -18.36 6.80 91.69
N TRP A 381 -19.52 6.43 92.23
CA TRP A 381 -19.62 5.34 93.21
C TRP A 381 -19.28 3.99 92.61
N HIS A 382 -19.67 3.74 91.35
CA HIS A 382 -19.34 2.50 90.66
C HIS A 382 -17.83 2.37 90.42
N GLU A 383 -17.15 3.45 90.01
CA GLU A 383 -15.69 3.50 89.86
C GLU A 383 -14.94 3.45 91.22
N PHE A 384 -15.50 4.05 92.28
CA PHE A 384 -14.93 3.96 93.61
C PHE A 384 -14.97 2.53 94.16
N PHE A 385 -16.12 1.85 94.10
CA PHE A 385 -16.26 0.48 94.57
C PHE A 385 -15.61 -0.58 93.67
N SER A 386 -15.38 -0.28 92.39
CA SER A 386 -14.60 -1.14 91.49
C SER A 386 -13.09 -0.91 91.59
N SER A 387 -12.62 0.19 92.20
CA SER A 387 -11.19 0.48 92.30
C SER A 387 -10.42 -0.60 93.08
N ASP A 388 -9.24 -0.97 92.61
CA ASP A 388 -8.45 -2.04 93.23
C ASP A 388 -8.00 -1.69 94.65
N VAL A 389 -7.81 -0.40 94.95
CA VAL A 389 -7.54 0.10 96.32
C VAL A 389 -8.69 -0.24 97.27
N VAL A 390 -9.95 -0.14 96.85
CA VAL A 390 -11.11 -0.52 97.66
C VAL A 390 -11.26 -2.03 97.74
N LYS A 391 -11.01 -2.77 96.64
CA LYS A 391 -10.98 -4.24 96.66
C LYS A 391 -9.94 -4.78 97.66
N ASP A 392 -8.74 -4.20 97.68
CA ASP A 392 -7.66 -4.63 98.56
C ASP A 392 -7.87 -4.16 100.01
N ALA A 393 -8.42 -2.97 100.25
CA ALA A 393 -8.84 -2.57 101.60
C ALA A 393 -9.88 -3.53 102.19
N ILE A 394 -10.85 -3.98 101.38
CA ILE A 394 -11.85 -4.99 101.77
C ILE A 394 -11.20 -6.37 102.05
N ARG A 395 -10.14 -6.73 101.33
CA ARG A 395 -9.35 -7.96 101.58
C ARG A 395 -8.48 -7.88 102.84
N ILE A 396 -7.96 -6.69 103.16
CA ILE A 396 -7.06 -6.46 104.31
C ILE A 396 -7.82 -6.44 105.64
N ALA A 397 -9.08 -5.98 105.67
CA ALA A 397 -9.87 -5.86 106.91
C ALA A 397 -11.19 -6.70 106.90
N PRO A 398 -11.14 -8.03 106.73
CA PRO A 398 -12.33 -8.87 106.59
C PRO A 398 -13.19 -8.93 107.88
N GLU A 399 -12.57 -8.77 109.06
CA GLU A 399 -13.31 -8.79 110.34
C GLU A 399 -14.28 -7.63 110.48
N LEU A 400 -13.94 -6.43 109.99
CA LEU A 400 -14.86 -5.29 110.00
C LEU A 400 -16.09 -5.57 109.15
N VAL A 401 -15.92 -6.18 107.97
CA VAL A 401 -17.04 -6.60 107.11
C VAL A 401 -17.90 -7.67 107.79
N ALA A 402 -17.30 -8.59 108.55
CA ALA A 402 -18.03 -9.58 109.33
C ALA A 402 -18.83 -8.95 110.49
N GLN A 403 -18.23 -8.03 111.25
CA GLN A 403 -18.88 -7.30 112.35
C GLN A 403 -20.03 -6.41 111.87
N TRP A 404 -19.85 -5.72 110.73
CA TRP A 404 -20.91 -4.95 110.08
C TRP A 404 -22.06 -5.86 109.61
N LYS A 405 -21.75 -7.03 109.06
CA LYS A 405 -22.76 -8.02 108.66
C LYS A 405 -23.53 -8.58 109.87
N GLN A 406 -22.84 -8.85 110.98
CA GLN A 406 -23.47 -9.30 112.23
C GLN A 406 -24.37 -8.22 112.83
N THR A 407 -23.86 -7.00 113.04
CA THR A 407 -24.65 -5.89 113.61
C THR A 407 -25.82 -5.46 112.72
N ALA A 408 -25.70 -5.54 111.39
CA ALA A 408 -26.82 -5.35 110.46
C ALA A 408 -27.89 -6.46 110.62
N VAL A 409 -27.49 -7.72 110.75
CA VAL A 409 -28.41 -8.84 111.03
C VAL A 409 -29.07 -8.69 112.39
N GLU A 410 -28.35 -8.27 113.42
CA GLU A 410 -28.86 -8.07 114.78
C GLU A 410 -29.82 -6.88 114.88
N THR A 411 -29.53 -5.75 114.24
CA THR A 411 -30.43 -4.59 114.22
C THR A 411 -31.72 -4.89 113.43
N VAL A 412 -31.63 -5.58 112.30
CA VAL A 412 -32.81 -6.09 111.57
C VAL A 412 -33.57 -7.13 112.40
N ALA A 413 -32.88 -8.02 113.12
CA ALA A 413 -33.51 -8.99 114.01
C ALA A 413 -34.21 -8.32 115.20
N ALA A 414 -33.61 -7.28 115.80
CA ALA A 414 -34.20 -6.50 116.89
C ALA A 414 -35.44 -5.73 116.44
N ALA A 415 -35.41 -5.10 115.26
CA ALA A 415 -36.57 -4.47 114.64
C ALA A 415 -37.69 -5.49 114.35
N LYS A 416 -37.32 -6.69 113.87
CA LYS A 416 -38.25 -7.81 113.63
C LYS A 416 -38.82 -8.40 114.93
N LYS A 417 -38.04 -8.41 116.02
CA LYS A 417 -38.44 -8.90 117.35
C LYS A 417 -39.40 -7.93 118.06
N ARG A 418 -39.17 -6.61 117.95
CA ARG A 418 -40.13 -5.56 118.38
C ARG A 418 -41.50 -5.66 117.70
N ARG A 419 -41.62 -6.35 116.57
CA ARG A 419 -42.85 -6.53 115.80
C ARG A 419 -43.58 -7.87 116.12
N LYS A 420 -43.20 -8.59 117.18
CA LYS A 420 -43.66 -9.98 117.40
C LYS A 420 -43.87 -10.41 118.87
N SER A 421 -44.72 -9.68 119.60
CA SER A 421 -45.15 -10.04 120.97
C SER A 421 -46.66 -9.84 121.16
N PRO A 422 -47.49 -10.90 121.20
CA PRO A 422 -48.93 -10.85 121.49
C PRO A 422 -49.26 -11.02 122.99
N GLN A 423 -50.52 -10.78 123.36
CA GLN A 423 -51.07 -10.85 124.73
C GLN A 423 -51.38 -12.29 125.20
N GLN A 424 -51.67 -12.43 126.50
CA GLN A 424 -52.18 -13.65 127.16
C GLN A 424 -53.37 -13.27 128.09
N PRO A 425 -54.50 -14.01 128.13
CA PRO A 425 -55.74 -13.56 128.79
C PRO A 425 -56.26 -14.43 129.97
N ALA A 426 -57.38 -13.97 130.55
CA ALA A 426 -58.41 -14.68 131.35
C ALA A 426 -58.13 -15.01 132.84
N ASN A 427 -59.09 -15.07 133.78
CA ASN A 427 -60.54 -14.70 133.95
C ASN A 427 -60.87 -14.85 135.48
N ASP A 428 -61.99 -14.51 136.15
CA ASP A 428 -63.29 -13.84 135.87
C ASP A 428 -63.92 -13.32 137.21
N GLU A 429 -64.65 -12.18 137.17
CA GLU A 429 -65.87 -11.76 137.94
C GLU A 429 -66.06 -11.98 139.50
N PRO A 430 -67.13 -11.47 140.20
CA PRO A 430 -68.48 -11.03 139.79
C PRO A 430 -68.90 -9.59 140.16
N SER A 431 -70.20 -9.28 139.97
CA SER A 431 -70.81 -7.95 139.85
C SER A 431 -71.86 -7.59 140.94
N GLN A 432 -72.06 -6.27 141.17
CA GLN A 432 -73.22 -5.56 141.76
C GLN A 432 -72.87 -4.06 141.94
N ASP A 433 -73.75 -3.05 141.88
CA ASP A 433 -75.07 -2.94 141.22
C ASP A 433 -75.50 -1.45 141.07
N ASP A 434 -76.50 -1.22 140.21
CA ASP A 434 -77.56 -0.21 140.30
C ASP A 434 -77.34 1.33 140.07
N ARG A 435 -78.44 1.94 139.56
CA ARG A 435 -78.89 3.35 139.53
C ARG A 435 -78.33 4.39 138.53
N ALA A 436 -79.20 4.66 137.55
CA ALA A 436 -79.27 5.85 136.71
C ALA A 436 -79.63 7.15 137.45
N ALA A 437 -79.22 8.27 136.85
CA ALA A 437 -79.92 9.56 136.81
C ALA A 437 -79.54 10.30 135.51
#